data_AF-A0A7N8WVA9-F1
#
_entry.id   AF-A0A7N8WVA9-F1
#
_cell.length_a   1.000
_cell.length_b   1.000
_cell.length_c   1.000
_cell.angle_alpha   90.00
_cell.angle_beta   90.00
_cell.angle_gamma   90.00
#
_symmetry.space_group_name_H-M   'P 1'
#
loop_
_entity.id
_entity.type
_entity.pdbx_description
1 polymer ?
#
loop_
_entity_poly.entity_id
_entity_poly.type
_entity_poly.pdbx_seq_one_letter_code
_entity_poly.pdbx_strand_id
1 'polypeptide(L)'
;MQYTAENPVPSSFLNMAPKVKKEAVPVKTEAKSKALKAKKAVLKGVHSQRKKKIRTSPTFRRPKTLRLRRQPKYPRKSAPRRNKLDHYAIIKFPLTTESAMKKIEDNNTLVFIVDVKANKHQIKHAVKKLYDIDVAKVNTLIRPDGEKKAYVRLAPDYDALDVANKVRCFAFLNWSVFFLVVFTLRGFVVLCK
;
A
#
# COMPACT_ATOMS: atom_id res chain seq x y z
N MET A 1 1.72 -7.97 -17.54
CA MET A 1 0.75 -8.84 -16.86
C MET A 1 -0.27 -7.98 -16.12
N GLN A 2 -1.31 -7.55 -16.83
CA GLN A 2 -2.44 -6.81 -16.29
C GLN A 2 -3.66 -7.41 -16.98
N TYR A 3 -4.46 -8.19 -16.25
CA TYR A 3 -5.74 -8.67 -16.74
C TYR A 3 -6.80 -7.69 -16.24
N THR A 4 -7.24 -6.78 -17.11
CA THR A 4 -8.51 -6.08 -16.97
C THR A 4 -9.61 -7.09 -17.30
N ALA A 5 -10.33 -7.55 -16.28
CA ALA A 5 -11.52 -8.36 -16.48
C ALA A 5 -12.59 -7.49 -17.15
N GLU A 6 -12.77 -7.68 -18.45
CA GLU A 6 -13.86 -7.10 -19.22
C GLU A 6 -15.19 -7.68 -18.74
N ASN A 7 -16.15 -6.78 -18.54
CA ASN A 7 -17.51 -7.09 -18.15
C ASN A 7 -18.19 -7.97 -19.22
N PRO A 8 -18.80 -9.12 -18.88
CA PRO A 8 -19.54 -9.89 -19.86
C PRO A 8 -20.85 -9.19 -20.26
N VAL A 9 -21.00 -8.99 -21.57
CA VAL A 9 -22.18 -8.52 -22.29
C VAL A 9 -23.40 -9.39 -21.94
N PRO A 10 -24.61 -8.82 -21.71
CA PRO A 10 -25.79 -9.63 -21.45
C PRO A 10 -26.17 -10.47 -22.67
N SER A 11 -26.20 -11.79 -22.49
CA SER A 11 -26.70 -12.78 -23.43
C SER A 11 -28.24 -12.68 -23.54
N SER A 12 -28.73 -11.65 -24.23
CA SER A 12 -30.16 -11.46 -24.52
C SER A 12 -30.49 -11.59 -26.01
N PHE A 13 -29.82 -12.50 -26.71
CA PHE A 13 -30.23 -12.94 -28.05
C PHE A 13 -30.30 -14.46 -28.06
N LEU A 14 -31.33 -14.98 -28.74
CA LEU A 14 -31.77 -16.37 -28.87
C LEU A 14 -32.86 -16.79 -27.88
N ASN A 15 -34.11 -16.57 -28.27
CA ASN A 15 -35.21 -17.53 -28.14
C ASN A 15 -36.41 -17.05 -28.98
N MET A 16 -36.31 -17.22 -30.30
CA MET A 16 -37.46 -17.14 -31.19
C MET A 16 -37.71 -18.55 -31.76
N ALA A 17 -38.38 -19.38 -30.97
CA ALA A 17 -38.88 -20.67 -31.41
C ALA A 17 -40.26 -20.48 -32.08
N PRO A 18 -40.54 -21.14 -33.21
CA PRO A 18 -41.81 -21.02 -33.92
C PRO A 18 -42.96 -21.60 -33.08
N LYS A 19 -44.10 -20.88 -33.04
CA LYS A 19 -45.36 -21.34 -32.47
C LYS A 19 -45.85 -22.58 -33.22
N VAL A 20 -45.57 -23.76 -32.67
CA VAL A 20 -46.21 -25.01 -33.08
C VAL A 20 -47.70 -24.90 -32.75
N LYS A 21 -48.54 -25.10 -33.78
CA LYS A 21 -50.00 -25.16 -33.67
C LYS A 21 -50.38 -26.28 -32.70
N LYS A 22 -51.12 -25.95 -31.63
CA LYS A 22 -51.66 -26.95 -30.71
C LYS A 22 -52.80 -27.69 -31.40
N GLU A 23 -52.57 -28.94 -31.77
CA GLU A 23 -53.63 -29.88 -32.10
C GLU A 23 -54.51 -30.12 -30.85
N ALA A 24 -55.82 -30.25 -31.05
CA ALA A 24 -56.81 -30.34 -29.99
C ALA A 24 -56.64 -31.64 -29.20
N VAL A 25 -56.19 -31.53 -27.95
CA VAL A 25 -56.09 -32.62 -26.98
C VAL A 25 -57.51 -33.14 -26.69
N PRO A 26 -57.78 -34.46 -26.70
CA PRO A 26 -59.12 -34.99 -26.54
C PRO A 26 -59.72 -34.56 -25.18
N VAL A 27 -60.90 -33.95 -25.22
CA VAL A 27 -61.61 -33.29 -24.10
C VAL A 27 -61.63 -34.12 -22.81
N LYS A 28 -61.70 -35.45 -22.93
CA LYS A 28 -61.69 -36.40 -21.78
C LYS A 28 -60.36 -36.43 -21.02
N THR A 29 -59.23 -36.23 -21.69
CA THR A 29 -57.90 -36.20 -21.05
C THR A 29 -57.63 -34.86 -20.37
N GLU A 30 -58.13 -33.77 -20.94
CA GLU A 30 -58.10 -32.46 -20.28
C GLU A 30 -58.93 -32.45 -18.99
N ALA A 31 -60.14 -33.01 -19.02
CA ALA A 31 -61.02 -33.11 -17.85
C ALA A 31 -60.37 -33.91 -16.71
N LYS A 32 -59.74 -35.05 -17.03
CA LYS A 32 -58.97 -35.84 -16.05
C LYS A 32 -57.77 -35.06 -15.50
N SER A 33 -57.04 -34.33 -16.34
CA SER A 33 -55.92 -33.49 -15.88
C SER A 33 -56.36 -32.34 -14.98
N LYS A 34 -57.51 -31.73 -15.27
CA LYS A 34 -58.15 -30.65 -14.49
C LYS A 34 -58.62 -31.19 -13.13
N ALA A 35 -59.26 -32.36 -13.10
CA ALA A 35 -59.68 -33.03 -11.87
C ALA A 35 -58.50 -33.44 -10.98
N LEU A 36 -57.42 -33.99 -11.57
CA LEU A 36 -56.21 -34.36 -10.81
C LEU A 36 -55.47 -33.13 -10.27
N LYS A 37 -55.46 -32.00 -11.00
CA LYS A 37 -54.92 -30.72 -10.53
C LYS A 37 -55.76 -30.15 -9.39
N ALA A 38 -57.09 -30.19 -9.49
CA ALA A 38 -58.00 -29.77 -8.43
C ALA A 38 -57.83 -30.63 -7.16
N LYS A 39 -57.75 -31.96 -7.29
CA LYS A 39 -57.49 -32.88 -6.16
C LYS A 39 -56.16 -32.58 -5.46
N LYS A 40 -55.10 -32.30 -6.22
CA LYS A 40 -53.78 -31.92 -5.66
C LYS A 40 -53.81 -30.56 -4.98
N ALA A 41 -54.56 -29.59 -5.53
CA ALA A 41 -54.71 -28.26 -4.95
C ALA A 41 -55.49 -28.28 -3.62
N VAL A 42 -56.54 -29.12 -3.53
CA VAL A 42 -57.32 -29.31 -2.30
C VAL A 42 -56.49 -29.99 -1.20
N LEU A 43 -55.75 -31.05 -1.52
CA LEU A 43 -54.95 -31.79 -0.53
C LEU A 43 -53.77 -30.99 0.02
N LYS A 44 -53.08 -30.22 -0.83
CA LYS A 44 -51.89 -29.46 -0.43
C LYS A 44 -52.23 -28.05 0.07
N GLY A 45 -53.42 -27.54 -0.23
CA GLY A 45 -53.85 -26.17 0.08
C GLY A 45 -53.05 -25.10 -0.66
N VAL A 46 -53.59 -23.88 -0.72
CA VAL A 46 -52.97 -22.71 -1.40
C VAL A 46 -51.62 -22.32 -0.77
N HIS A 47 -51.37 -22.71 0.48
CA HIS A 47 -50.11 -22.49 1.20
C HIS A 47 -49.31 -23.78 1.46
N SER A 48 -49.30 -24.69 0.48
CA SER A 48 -48.58 -25.98 0.54
C SER A 48 -47.10 -25.91 0.92
N GLN A 49 -46.42 -24.80 0.67
CA GLN A 49 -44.96 -24.68 0.80
C GLN A 49 -44.54 -23.82 2.00
N ARG A 50 -45.35 -23.78 3.09
CA ARG A 50 -44.98 -23.02 4.29
C ARG A 50 -43.92 -23.78 5.11
N LYS A 51 -42.65 -23.63 4.73
CA LYS A 51 -41.51 -24.23 5.44
C LYS A 51 -41.35 -23.58 6.82
N LYS A 52 -41.52 -24.35 7.90
CA LYS A 52 -41.29 -23.90 9.27
C LYS A 52 -39.78 -23.76 9.53
N LYS A 53 -39.36 -22.69 10.21
CA LYS A 53 -37.96 -22.52 10.64
C LYS A 53 -37.71 -23.35 11.89
N ILE A 54 -37.13 -24.54 11.73
CA ILE A 54 -36.77 -25.44 12.83
C ILE A 54 -35.48 -24.92 13.48
N ARG A 55 -35.47 -24.81 14.82
CA ARG A 55 -34.26 -24.50 15.61
C ARG A 55 -33.76 -25.81 16.20
N THR A 56 -32.57 -26.25 15.79
CA THR A 56 -31.99 -27.54 16.20
C THR A 56 -31.19 -27.44 17.50
N SER A 57 -30.78 -26.24 17.91
CA SER A 57 -30.10 -25.99 19.19
C SER A 57 -31.04 -25.38 20.23
N PRO A 58 -30.94 -25.78 21.52
CA PRO A 58 -31.70 -25.16 22.59
C PRO A 58 -31.19 -23.74 22.92
N THR A 59 -29.92 -23.45 22.64
CA THR A 59 -29.32 -22.13 22.89
C THR A 59 -29.70 -21.13 21.80
N PHE A 60 -30.31 -20.01 22.19
CA PHE A 60 -30.60 -18.91 21.27
C PHE A 60 -29.35 -18.04 21.04
N ARG A 61 -28.87 -17.98 19.79
CA ARG A 61 -27.75 -17.12 19.39
C ARG A 61 -28.26 -15.86 18.70
N ARG A 62 -27.64 -14.72 18.99
CA ARG A 62 -27.92 -13.46 18.30
C ARG A 62 -27.69 -13.65 16.78
N PRO A 63 -28.69 -13.38 15.93
CA PRO A 63 -28.52 -13.48 14.49
C PRO A 63 -27.49 -12.45 14.02
N LYS A 64 -26.69 -12.83 13.03
CA LYS A 64 -25.75 -11.90 12.40
C LYS A 64 -26.55 -10.83 11.67
N THR A 65 -26.38 -9.58 12.10
CA THR A 65 -26.98 -8.41 11.46
C THR A 65 -25.97 -7.77 10.52
N LEU A 66 -26.46 -7.06 9.51
CA LEU A 66 -25.63 -6.24 8.64
C LEU A 66 -24.94 -5.13 9.45
N ARG A 67 -23.63 -4.94 9.25
CA ARG A 67 -22.83 -3.88 9.87
C ARG A 67 -22.27 -2.98 8.77
N LEU A 68 -22.88 -1.81 8.58
CA LEU A 68 -22.43 -0.84 7.58
C LEU A 68 -21.06 -0.26 7.97
N ARG A 69 -20.26 0.08 6.95
CA ARG A 69 -19.04 0.87 7.15
C ARG A 69 -19.41 2.31 7.51
N ARG A 70 -18.54 2.99 8.26
CA ARG A 70 -18.73 4.40 8.62
C ARG A 70 -18.64 5.28 7.37
N GLN A 71 -19.64 6.13 7.15
CA GLN A 71 -19.66 7.18 6.13
C GLN A 71 -19.88 8.53 6.85
N PRO A 72 -18.82 9.21 7.32
CA PRO A 72 -18.97 10.48 8.01
C PRO A 72 -19.41 11.57 7.02
N LYS A 73 -20.29 12.49 7.47
CA LYS A 73 -20.82 13.58 6.62
C LYS A 73 -19.77 14.65 6.27
N TYR A 74 -18.75 14.80 7.11
CA TYR A 74 -17.64 15.73 6.91
C TYR A 74 -16.32 15.08 7.37
N PRO A 75 -15.18 15.39 6.73
CA PRO A 75 -13.90 14.89 7.17
C PRO A 75 -13.50 15.51 8.52
N ARG A 76 -12.84 14.73 9.39
CA ARG A 76 -12.39 15.21 10.71
C ARG A 76 -11.25 16.23 10.64
N LYS A 77 -10.52 16.26 9.54
CA LYS A 77 -9.42 17.19 9.26
C LYS A 77 -9.62 17.72 7.86
N SER A 78 -9.44 19.02 7.67
CA SER A 78 -9.55 19.67 6.37
C SER A 78 -8.49 19.18 5.40
N ALA A 79 -7.24 19.08 5.85
CA ALA A 79 -6.10 18.67 5.04
C ALA A 79 -5.39 17.41 5.59
N PRO A 80 -4.83 16.56 4.71
CA PRO A 80 -3.94 15.49 5.13
C PRO A 80 -2.63 16.05 5.71
N ARG A 81 -2.01 15.31 6.63
CA ARG A 81 -0.72 15.70 7.21
C ARG A 81 0.41 15.41 6.22
N ARG A 82 1.36 16.33 6.11
CA ARG A 82 2.62 16.08 5.37
C ARG A 82 3.51 15.07 6.10
N ASN A 83 4.28 14.31 5.35
CA ASN A 83 5.28 13.40 5.90
C ASN A 83 6.44 14.24 6.48
N LYS A 84 6.74 14.05 7.77
CA LYS A 84 7.85 14.74 8.45
C LYS A 84 9.19 14.02 8.28
N LEU A 85 9.16 12.69 8.06
CA LEU A 85 10.34 11.87 7.81
C LEU A 85 10.52 11.72 6.31
N ASP A 86 11.18 12.70 5.70
CA ASP A 86 11.61 12.67 4.30
C ASP A 86 13.02 12.04 4.19
N HIS A 87 13.52 11.90 2.96
CA HIS A 87 14.79 11.24 2.70
C HIS A 87 15.98 11.96 3.34
N TYR A 88 15.93 13.30 3.37
CA TYR A 88 16.95 14.14 4.00
C TYR A 88 16.87 14.12 5.54
N ALA A 89 15.69 14.07 6.14
CA ALA A 89 15.58 13.89 7.59
C ALA A 89 16.01 12.49 8.04
N ILE A 90 15.84 11.48 7.19
CA ILE A 90 16.29 10.11 7.49
C ILE A 90 17.82 10.05 7.53
N ILE A 91 18.51 10.49 6.47
CA ILE A 91 19.98 10.41 6.36
C ILE A 91 20.56 11.77 6.76
N LYS A 92 21.18 11.85 7.94
CA LYS A 92 21.75 13.12 8.43
C LYS A 92 23.10 13.41 7.79
N PHE A 93 24.08 12.53 8.01
CA PHE A 93 25.43 12.69 7.48
C PHE A 93 26.17 11.34 7.41
N PRO A 94 27.13 11.19 6.47
CA PRO A 94 28.01 10.03 6.43
C PRO A 94 29.02 10.09 7.59
N LEU A 95 29.45 8.92 8.06
CA LEU A 95 30.49 8.79 9.07
C LEU A 95 31.86 8.65 8.41
N THR A 96 32.80 9.51 8.81
CA THR A 96 34.17 9.61 8.28
C THR A 96 35.24 9.11 9.26
N THR A 97 34.86 8.33 10.27
CA THR A 97 35.81 7.75 11.24
C THR A 97 36.67 6.67 10.61
N GLU A 98 37.87 6.42 11.13
CA GLU A 98 38.80 5.39 10.64
C GLU A 98 38.17 4.00 10.48
N SER A 99 37.37 3.58 11.46
CA SER A 99 36.65 2.30 11.39
C SER A 99 35.58 2.27 10.29
N ALA A 100 35.02 3.41 9.92
CA ALA A 100 34.08 3.54 8.81
C ALA A 100 34.82 3.54 7.47
N MET A 101 35.98 4.19 7.39
CA MET A 101 36.85 4.17 6.21
C MET A 101 37.24 2.74 5.83
N LYS A 102 37.71 1.95 6.80
CA LYS A 102 38.05 0.53 6.60
C LYS A 102 36.85 -0.28 6.07
N LYS A 103 35.62 0.06 6.47
CA LYS A 103 34.40 -0.60 6.01
C LYS A 103 33.98 -0.22 4.59
N ILE A 104 34.45 0.91 4.07
CA ILE A 104 34.26 1.31 2.68
C ILE A 104 35.14 0.42 1.79
N GLU A 105 36.42 0.30 2.15
CA GLU A 105 37.43 -0.45 1.40
C GLU A 105 37.17 -1.97 1.42
N ASP A 106 37.10 -2.57 2.61
CA ASP A 106 37.09 -4.03 2.75
C ASP A 106 35.77 -4.69 2.32
N ASN A 107 34.66 -3.96 2.46
CA ASN A 107 33.32 -4.55 2.49
C ASN A 107 32.32 -3.89 1.54
N ASN A 108 32.73 -2.86 0.80
CA ASN A 108 31.87 -2.03 -0.04
C ASN A 108 30.64 -1.52 0.74
N THR A 109 30.88 -0.90 1.89
CA THR A 109 29.81 -0.40 2.76
C THR A 109 29.97 1.06 3.16
N LEU A 110 28.89 1.81 3.03
CA LEU A 110 28.80 3.18 3.51
C LEU A 110 28.21 3.20 4.92
N VAL A 111 28.77 4.04 5.77
CA VAL A 111 28.29 4.22 7.14
C VAL A 111 27.63 5.57 7.27
N PHE A 112 26.37 5.59 7.69
CA PHE A 112 25.59 6.81 7.88
C PHE A 112 25.14 6.96 9.33
N ILE A 113 24.97 8.22 9.74
CA ILE A 113 24.15 8.57 10.89
C ILE A 113 22.75 8.92 10.40
N VAL A 114 21.77 8.33 11.08
CA VAL A 114 20.38 8.28 10.66
C VAL A 114 19.49 8.66 11.85
N ASP A 115 18.29 9.15 11.56
CA ASP A 115 17.25 9.33 12.57
C ASP A 115 16.89 8.02 13.32
N VAL A 116 16.61 8.14 14.61
CA VAL A 116 16.31 7.02 15.51
C VAL A 116 15.02 6.30 15.12
N LYS A 117 14.06 7.00 14.49
CA LYS A 117 12.78 6.43 14.09
C LYS A 117 12.83 5.73 12.74
N ALA A 118 13.92 5.87 11.99
CA ALA A 118 14.03 5.33 10.63
C ALA A 118 14.17 3.80 10.62
N ASN A 119 13.37 3.13 9.78
CA ASN A 119 13.45 1.69 9.55
C ASN A 119 14.46 1.34 8.46
N LYS A 120 14.96 0.09 8.44
CA LYS A 120 15.91 -0.40 7.41
C LYS A 120 15.42 -0.17 5.98
N HIS A 121 14.13 -0.40 5.72
CA HIS A 121 13.51 -0.17 4.40
C HIS A 121 13.54 1.31 4.00
N GLN A 122 13.25 2.21 4.95
CA GLN A 122 13.26 3.64 4.70
C GLN A 122 14.66 4.16 4.39
N ILE A 123 15.67 3.66 5.13
CA ILE A 123 17.08 3.97 4.87
C ILE A 123 17.49 3.49 3.48
N LYS A 124 17.13 2.25 3.12
CA LYS A 124 17.40 1.69 1.78
C LYS A 124 16.82 2.58 0.67
N HIS A 125 15.57 3.00 0.81
CA HIS A 125 14.92 3.89 -0.16
C HIS A 125 15.51 5.31 -0.17
N ALA A 126 15.91 5.84 0.98
CA ALA A 126 16.52 7.17 1.07
C ALA A 126 17.90 7.20 0.40
N VAL A 127 18.77 6.22 0.68
CA VAL A 127 20.09 6.10 0.04
C VAL A 127 19.93 5.98 -1.48
N LYS A 128 19.00 5.13 -1.93
CA LYS A 128 18.73 4.92 -3.35
C LYS A 128 18.28 6.19 -4.07
N LYS A 129 17.48 7.05 -3.42
CA LYS A 129 16.98 8.28 -4.04
C LYS A 129 17.95 9.47 -3.96
N LEU A 130 18.76 9.55 -2.91
CA LEU A 130 19.65 10.70 -2.71
C LEU A 130 20.94 10.58 -3.51
N TYR A 131 21.43 9.36 -3.66
CA TYR A 131 22.72 9.11 -4.28
C TYR A 131 22.61 8.26 -5.56
N ASP A 132 21.40 7.82 -5.93
CA ASP A 132 21.11 6.98 -7.10
C ASP A 132 21.85 5.62 -7.10
N ILE A 133 21.96 5.00 -5.91
CA ILE A 133 22.71 3.75 -5.70
C ILE A 133 21.79 2.61 -5.33
N ASP A 134 22.09 1.42 -5.83
CA ASP A 134 21.45 0.20 -5.36
C ASP A 134 22.14 -0.39 -4.12
N VAL A 135 21.30 -0.72 -3.15
CA VAL A 135 21.72 -1.21 -1.83
C VAL A 135 21.40 -2.70 -1.73
N ALA A 136 22.41 -3.51 -1.40
CA ALA A 136 22.22 -4.92 -1.12
C ALA A 136 21.51 -5.12 0.23
N LYS A 137 22.15 -4.69 1.33
CA LYS A 137 21.62 -4.86 2.70
C LYS A 137 21.92 -3.67 3.60
N VAL A 138 21.07 -3.47 4.61
CA VAL A 138 21.23 -2.42 5.63
C VAL A 138 21.24 -3.03 7.03
N ASN A 139 22.29 -2.74 7.79
CA ASN A 139 22.43 -3.08 9.20
C ASN A 139 22.36 -1.79 10.02
N THR A 140 21.70 -1.80 11.17
CA THR A 140 21.52 -0.61 12.01
C THR A 140 21.81 -0.93 13.46
N LEU A 141 22.45 -0.01 14.17
CA LEU A 141 22.62 -0.03 15.62
C LEU A 141 22.36 1.36 16.19
N ILE A 142 21.96 1.42 17.46
CA ILE A 142 21.82 2.69 18.19
C ILE A 142 23.12 2.89 18.97
N ARG A 143 23.77 4.04 18.79
CA ARG A 143 24.95 4.42 19.56
C ARG A 143 24.56 4.83 20.99
N PRO A 144 25.47 4.76 21.98
CA PRO A 144 25.21 5.29 23.32
C PRO A 144 24.86 6.79 23.30
N ASP A 145 25.34 7.53 22.30
CA ASP A 145 24.98 8.94 22.03
C ASP A 145 23.47 9.16 21.76
N GLY A 146 22.71 8.09 21.54
CA GLY A 146 21.28 8.13 21.21
C GLY A 146 20.98 8.23 19.71
N GLU A 147 22.00 8.36 18.85
CA GLU A 147 21.82 8.41 17.41
C GLU A 147 21.93 7.03 16.75
N LYS A 148 21.18 6.81 15.67
CA LYS A 148 21.24 5.54 14.93
C LYS A 148 22.39 5.55 13.93
N LYS A 149 23.25 4.55 13.97
CA LYS A 149 24.29 4.27 12.98
C LYS A 149 23.78 3.19 12.03
N ALA A 150 23.91 3.42 10.72
CA ALA A 150 23.53 2.47 9.68
C ALA A 150 24.75 2.09 8.84
N TYR A 151 25.00 0.78 8.70
CA TYR A 151 25.92 0.22 7.72
C TYR A 151 25.11 -0.20 6.50
N VAL A 152 25.44 0.37 5.35
CA VAL A 152 24.73 0.18 4.10
C VAL A 152 25.69 -0.51 3.13
N ARG A 153 25.48 -1.81 2.90
CA ARG A 153 26.18 -2.58 1.88
C ARG A 153 25.61 -2.24 0.51
N LEU A 154 26.44 -1.79 -0.41
CA LEU A 154 26.04 -1.52 -1.78
C LEU A 154 25.89 -2.83 -2.58
N ALA A 155 25.23 -2.74 -3.73
CA ALA A 155 25.30 -3.79 -4.74
C ALA A 155 26.73 -3.88 -5.30
N PRO A 156 27.19 -5.05 -5.75
CA PRO A 156 28.55 -5.22 -6.28
C PRO A 156 28.82 -4.39 -7.54
N ASP A 157 27.76 -3.94 -8.22
CA ASP A 157 27.85 -3.14 -9.44
C ASP A 157 28.32 -1.69 -9.17
N TYR A 158 28.29 -1.25 -7.91
CA TYR A 158 28.70 0.10 -7.49
C TYR A 158 29.86 0.02 -6.50
N ASP A 159 30.87 0.85 -6.70
CA ASP A 159 31.96 1.01 -5.72
C ASP A 159 31.64 2.10 -4.69
N ALA A 160 31.78 1.77 -3.41
CA ALA A 160 31.58 2.70 -2.30
C ALA A 160 32.65 3.81 -2.26
N LEU A 161 33.85 3.58 -2.80
CA LEU A 161 34.90 4.62 -2.83
C LEU A 161 34.49 5.80 -3.72
N ASP A 162 34.02 5.52 -4.93
CA ASP A 162 33.58 6.55 -5.89
C ASP A 162 32.39 7.34 -5.36
N VAL A 163 31.43 6.64 -4.76
CA VAL A 163 30.29 7.28 -4.10
C VAL A 163 30.76 8.16 -2.95
N ALA A 164 31.66 7.68 -2.11
CA ALA A 164 32.14 8.44 -0.95
C ALA A 164 32.82 9.75 -1.40
N ASN A 165 33.56 9.73 -2.51
CA ASN A 165 34.17 10.93 -3.07
C ASN A 165 33.12 11.94 -3.55
N LYS A 166 32.04 11.47 -4.17
CA LYS A 166 30.90 12.30 -4.57
C LYS A 166 30.19 12.93 -3.36
N VAL A 167 30.05 12.17 -2.27
CA VAL A 167 29.42 12.65 -1.03
C VAL A 167 30.34 13.63 -0.27
N ARG A 168 31.65 13.37 -0.21
CA ARG A 168 32.64 14.24 0.47
C ARG A 168 32.76 15.60 -0.20
N CYS A 169 32.75 15.66 -1.53
CA CYS A 169 32.80 16.91 -2.27
C CYS A 169 31.62 17.85 -1.91
N PHE A 170 30.41 17.28 -1.74
CA PHE A 170 29.21 18.03 -1.36
C PHE A 170 29.28 18.61 0.06
N ALA A 171 29.92 17.92 1.00
CA ALA A 171 30.10 18.41 2.36
C ALA A 171 31.14 19.54 2.43
N PHE A 172 32.18 19.49 1.59
CA PHE A 172 33.29 20.45 1.59
C PHE A 172 32.91 21.80 0.94
N LEU A 173 32.19 21.77 -0.19
CA LEU A 173 31.79 23.00 -0.88
C LEU A 173 30.78 23.82 -0.07
N ASN A 174 29.85 23.19 0.64
CA ASN A 174 28.80 23.93 1.35
C ASN A 174 29.35 24.70 2.57
N TRP A 175 30.41 24.21 3.21
CA TRP A 175 31.06 24.91 4.31
C TRP A 175 31.98 26.05 3.83
N SER A 176 32.70 25.85 2.72
CA SER A 176 33.55 26.88 2.11
C SER A 176 32.75 28.03 1.50
N VAL A 177 31.68 27.73 0.75
CA VAL A 177 30.83 28.75 0.13
C VAL A 177 30.04 29.52 1.20
N PHE A 178 29.58 28.85 2.27
CA PHE A 178 28.94 29.54 3.39
C PHE A 178 29.92 30.46 4.14
N PHE A 179 31.18 30.05 4.33
CA PHE A 179 32.20 30.90 4.94
C PHE A 179 32.57 32.08 4.04
N LEU A 180 32.73 31.88 2.73
CA LEU A 180 33.08 32.95 1.80
C LEU A 180 31.93 33.97 1.66
N VAL A 181 30.68 33.52 1.54
CA VAL A 181 29.50 34.40 1.39
C VAL A 181 29.18 35.17 2.68
N VAL A 182 29.33 34.55 3.85
CA VAL A 182 29.11 35.24 5.15
C VAL A 182 30.26 36.19 5.48
N PHE A 183 31.49 35.89 5.04
CA PHE A 183 32.65 36.77 5.25
C PHE A 183 32.71 37.93 4.26
N THR A 184 32.26 37.77 3.01
CA THR A 184 32.23 38.87 2.03
C THR A 184 31.04 39.83 2.19
N LEU A 185 29.97 39.45 2.91
CA LEU A 185 28.78 40.31 3.12
C LEU A 185 28.77 41.07 4.46
N ARG A 186 29.76 40.89 5.32
CA ARG A 186 29.89 41.59 6.63
C ARG A 186 31.04 42.59 6.70
N GLY A 187 31.67 42.92 5.58
CA GLY A 187 32.81 43.85 5.53
C GLY A 187 32.57 45.03 4.60
N PHE A 188 31.50 45.82 4.77
CA PHE A 188 31.38 47.11 4.07
C PHE A 188 30.38 48.09 4.69
N VAL A 189 30.39 48.30 6.02
CA VAL A 189 29.72 49.49 6.60
C VAL A 189 30.48 49.96 7.85
N VAL A 190 31.61 50.67 7.67
CA VAL A 190 32.06 51.70 8.63
C VAL A 190 32.83 52.77 7.84
N LEU A 191 32.13 53.81 7.37
CA LEU A 191 32.73 55.14 7.18
C LEU A 191 31.61 56.19 7.16
N CYS A 192 31.29 56.74 8.32
CA CYS A 192 30.62 58.03 8.46
C CYS A 192 30.87 58.57 9.88
N LYS A 193 32.06 59.13 10.09
CA LYS A 193 32.34 60.23 11.01
C LYS A 193 33.67 60.86 10.63
#